data_AF-A0A166QKS0-F1
#
_entry.id   AF-A0A166QKS0-F1
#
_cell.length_a   1.000
_cell.length_b   1.000
_cell.length_c   1.000
_cell.angle_alpha   90.00
_cell.angle_beta   90.00
_cell.angle_gamma   90.00
#
_symmetry.space_group_name_H-M   'P 1'
#
loop_
_entity.id
_entity.type
_entity.pdbx_description
1 polymer ?
#
loop_
_entity_poly.entity_id
_entity_poly.type
_entity_poly.pdbx_seq_one_letter_code
_entity_poly.pdbx_strand_id
1 'polypeptide(L)'
;MGRTAKYLTLDEKRKAIQANSTKYAHTTKGCNARNAAQRAAYHKRTSRKGPSDTSIPSLSQDLVELALKPLPISDLFLSALQDDGDVNESGLDQWDLPPPYANSQELSSSNYAVNLVDVVHGRHMRDELKQGRHRMEVHRQKPRFRGVRQATLTLERAAIEGYEAATKLIEEYGCDSSYMSGLMTRHFLQWSARRVYDLHEEIQALTSGRDSYEKLYNSRYCT
;
A
#
# COMPACT_ATOMS: atom_id res chain seq x y z
N MET A 1 -28.77 -4.70 -70.27
CA MET A 1 -28.05 -3.45 -69.95
C MET A 1 -27.10 -3.71 -68.79
N GLY A 2 -25.78 -3.77 -69.05
CA GLY A 2 -24.78 -4.08 -68.03
C GLY A 2 -24.41 -2.87 -67.18
N ARG A 3 -24.29 -3.03 -65.86
CA ARG A 3 -23.78 -1.99 -64.95
C ARG A 3 -22.28 -1.83 -65.19
N THR A 4 -21.86 -0.68 -65.73
CA THR A 4 -20.45 -0.31 -65.83
C THR A 4 -19.88 -0.01 -64.45
N ALA A 5 -18.63 -0.43 -64.22
CA ALA A 5 -17.93 -0.16 -62.97
C ALA A 5 -17.69 1.34 -62.82
N LYS A 6 -18.10 1.90 -61.69
CA LYS A 6 -18.00 3.35 -61.39
C LYS A 6 -16.55 3.86 -61.27
N TYR A 7 -15.60 2.95 -61.04
CA TYR A 7 -14.16 3.24 -60.96
C TYR A 7 -13.43 2.15 -61.73
N LEU A 8 -12.45 2.54 -62.55
CA LEU A 8 -11.67 1.63 -63.38
C LEU A 8 -10.49 1.03 -62.62
N THR A 9 -10.00 1.74 -61.59
CA THR A 9 -8.87 1.32 -60.77
C THR A 9 -9.13 1.44 -59.26
N LEU A 10 -8.38 0.68 -58.46
CA LEU A 10 -8.44 0.76 -57.00
C LEU A 10 -8.00 2.14 -56.47
N ASP A 11 -7.05 2.79 -57.14
CA ASP A 11 -6.58 4.12 -56.76
C ASP A 11 -7.62 5.21 -57.04
N GLU A 12 -8.33 5.13 -58.16
CA GLU A 12 -9.49 6.01 -58.42
C GLU A 12 -10.56 5.85 -57.34
N LYS A 13 -10.86 4.60 -56.95
CA LYS A 13 -11.82 4.33 -55.87
C LYS A 13 -11.36 4.95 -54.55
N ARG A 14 -10.07 4.83 -54.18
CA ARG A 14 -9.51 5.44 -52.96
C ARG A 14 -9.56 6.97 -52.99
N LYS A 15 -9.15 7.58 -54.10
CA LYS A 15 -9.22 9.04 -54.30
C LYS A 15 -10.65 9.56 -54.22
N ALA A 16 -11.61 8.85 -54.83
CA ALA A 16 -13.02 9.21 -54.76
C ALA A 16 -13.60 9.10 -53.35
N ILE A 17 -13.23 8.05 -52.59
CA ILE A 17 -13.60 7.92 -51.17
C ILE A 17 -13.02 9.08 -50.34
N GLN A 18 -11.75 9.43 -50.57
CA GLN A 18 -11.09 10.52 -49.86
C GLN A 18 -11.75 11.87 -50.19
N ALA A 19 -12.02 12.15 -51.46
CA ALA A 19 -12.69 13.38 -51.89
C ALA A 19 -14.14 13.48 -51.38
N ASN A 20 -14.87 12.36 -51.30
CA ASN A 20 -16.21 12.35 -50.73
C ASN A 20 -16.18 12.49 -49.20
N SER A 21 -15.18 11.92 -48.53
CA SER A 21 -14.94 12.09 -47.09
C SER A 21 -14.64 13.56 -46.74
N THR A 22 -13.77 14.23 -47.50
CA THR A 22 -13.49 15.66 -47.29
C THR A 22 -14.72 16.52 -47.53
N LYS A 23 -15.46 16.29 -48.63
CA LYS A 23 -16.74 16.98 -48.89
C LYS A 23 -17.74 16.76 -47.75
N TYR A 24 -17.91 15.52 -47.30
CA TYR A 24 -18.82 15.20 -46.21
C TYR A 24 -18.42 15.89 -44.90
N ALA A 25 -17.12 15.97 -44.60
CA ALA A 25 -16.58 16.60 -43.40
C ALA A 25 -16.93 18.10 -43.28
N HIS A 26 -17.15 18.80 -44.39
CA HIS A 26 -17.55 20.21 -44.41
C HIS A 26 -19.07 20.42 -44.36
N THR A 27 -19.88 19.36 -44.48
CA THR A 27 -21.34 19.48 -44.34
C THR A 27 -21.74 19.56 -42.87
N THR A 28 -22.90 20.18 -42.59
CA THR A 28 -23.48 20.25 -41.24
C THR A 28 -23.65 18.86 -40.62
N LYS A 29 -24.03 17.87 -41.43
CA LYS A 29 -24.18 16.46 -41.01
C LYS A 29 -22.83 15.84 -40.61
N GLY A 30 -21.77 16.11 -41.37
CA GLY A 30 -20.41 15.65 -41.07
C GLY A 30 -19.83 16.29 -39.80
N CYS A 31 -20.01 17.60 -39.62
CA CYS A 31 -19.64 18.31 -38.39
C CYS A 31 -20.37 17.74 -37.17
N ASN A 32 -21.68 17.51 -37.27
CA ASN A 32 -22.48 16.92 -36.20
C ASN A 32 -22.03 15.50 -35.85
N ALA A 33 -21.74 14.66 -36.85
CA ALA A 33 -21.22 13.31 -36.63
C ALA A 33 -19.86 13.33 -35.92
N ARG A 34 -18.95 14.24 -36.30
CA ARG A 34 -17.66 14.42 -35.63
C ARG A 34 -17.85 14.88 -34.18
N ASN A 35 -18.69 15.88 -33.94
CA ASN A 35 -18.99 16.38 -32.60
C ASN A 35 -19.65 15.31 -31.71
N ALA A 36 -20.52 14.48 -32.28
CA ALA A 36 -21.13 13.35 -31.57
C ALA A 36 -20.08 12.28 -31.22
N ALA A 37 -19.18 11.94 -32.15
CA ALA A 37 -18.08 11.01 -31.89
C ALA A 37 -17.11 11.56 -30.84
N GLN A 38 -16.77 12.85 -30.88
CA GLN A 38 -15.96 13.51 -29.86
C GLN A 38 -16.66 13.54 -28.51
N ARG A 39 -17.96 13.86 -28.45
CA ARG A 39 -18.76 13.79 -27.22
C ARG A 39 -18.83 12.37 -26.66
N ALA A 40 -19.04 11.36 -27.52
CA ALA A 40 -19.05 9.96 -27.10
C ALA A 40 -17.67 9.50 -26.62
N ALA A 41 -16.58 9.94 -27.25
CA ALA A 41 -15.22 9.66 -26.81
C ALA A 41 -14.90 10.37 -25.49
N TYR A 42 -15.32 11.63 -25.34
CA TYR A 42 -15.21 12.38 -24.09
C TYR A 42 -16.01 11.70 -22.99
N HIS A 43 -17.28 11.37 -23.22
CA HIS A 43 -18.10 10.59 -22.30
C HIS A 43 -17.44 9.26 -21.97
N LYS A 44 -16.91 8.50 -22.93
CA LYS A 44 -16.17 7.25 -22.59
C LYS A 44 -14.95 7.50 -21.72
N ARG A 45 -14.25 8.63 -21.90
CA ARG A 45 -13.09 9.02 -21.08
C ARG A 45 -13.49 9.50 -19.68
N THR A 46 -14.61 10.21 -19.55
CA THR A 46 -15.08 10.80 -18.28
C THR A 46 -16.04 9.91 -17.50
N SER A 47 -16.82 9.06 -18.17
CA SER A 47 -17.73 8.03 -17.63
C SER A 47 -16.97 6.80 -17.12
N ARG A 48 -15.69 6.61 -17.47
CA ARG A 48 -14.80 5.63 -16.83
C ARG A 48 -14.46 5.96 -15.36
N LYS A 49 -15.22 6.85 -14.71
CA LYS A 49 -15.44 6.75 -13.27
C LYS A 49 -16.42 5.59 -13.04
N GLY A 50 -15.91 4.35 -13.10
CA GLY A 50 -16.61 3.23 -12.46
C GLY A 50 -16.91 3.58 -10.99
N PRO A 51 -17.80 2.84 -10.30
CA PRO A 51 -18.09 3.09 -8.89
C PRO A 51 -16.75 3.17 -8.18
N SER A 52 -16.42 4.40 -7.79
CA SER A 52 -15.19 4.69 -7.08
C SER A 52 -15.53 4.35 -5.65
N ASP A 53 -15.77 3.07 -5.39
CA ASP A 53 -15.93 2.55 -4.06
C ASP A 53 -14.56 2.71 -3.41
N THR A 54 -14.39 3.93 -2.94
CA THR A 54 -13.21 4.47 -2.26
C THR A 54 -13.41 4.30 -0.78
N SER A 55 -14.49 3.61 -0.36
CA SER A 55 -14.67 3.17 1.00
C SER A 55 -13.50 2.27 1.36
N ILE A 56 -12.77 2.70 2.37
CA ILE A 56 -11.70 1.92 2.98
C ILE A 56 -12.41 1.14 4.11
N PRO A 57 -12.32 -0.19 4.14
CA PRO A 57 -12.98 -0.97 5.18
C PRO A 57 -12.45 -0.57 6.56
N SER A 58 -13.33 -0.41 7.54
CA SER A 58 -12.93 -0.10 8.92
C SER A 58 -12.13 -1.24 9.53
N LEU A 59 -11.03 -0.91 10.21
CA LEU A 59 -10.27 -1.87 11.03
C LEU A 59 -11.09 -2.32 12.24
N SER A 60 -10.81 -3.53 12.75
CA SER A 60 -11.41 -4.01 14.00
C SER A 60 -10.91 -3.19 15.19
N GLN A 61 -11.78 -2.99 16.19
CA GLN A 61 -11.46 -2.21 17.38
C GLN A 61 -10.27 -2.81 18.15
N ASP A 62 -10.23 -4.12 18.32
CA ASP A 62 -9.16 -4.82 19.02
C ASP A 62 -7.78 -4.60 18.36
N LEU A 63 -7.74 -4.59 17.01
CA LEU A 63 -6.52 -4.31 16.26
C LEU A 63 -6.06 -2.87 16.50
N VAL A 64 -7.00 -1.90 16.46
CA VAL A 64 -6.69 -0.49 16.72
C VAL A 64 -6.18 -0.30 18.15
N GLU A 65 -6.83 -0.90 19.15
CA GLU A 65 -6.38 -0.82 20.53
C GLU A 65 -4.99 -1.41 20.73
N LEU A 66 -4.69 -2.52 20.05
CA LEU A 66 -3.39 -3.16 20.10
C LEU A 66 -2.31 -2.31 19.41
N ALA A 67 -2.63 -1.74 18.24
CA ALA A 67 -1.74 -0.85 17.47
C ALA A 67 -1.37 0.43 18.23
N LEU A 68 -2.32 0.99 18.99
CA LEU A 68 -2.14 2.25 19.72
C LEU A 68 -1.42 2.10 21.07
N LYS A 69 -1.09 0.87 21.49
CA LYS A 69 -0.29 0.67 22.71
C LYS A 69 1.06 1.40 22.60
N PRO A 70 1.50 2.12 23.64
CA PRO A 70 2.72 2.91 23.60
C PRO A 70 3.93 2.01 23.27
N LEU A 71 4.85 2.56 22.48
CA LEU A 71 6.14 1.92 22.24
C LEU A 71 7.05 2.12 23.46
N PRO A 72 8.07 1.27 23.63
CA PRO A 72 9.11 1.50 24.62
C PRO A 72 9.79 2.86 24.41
N ILE A 73 10.28 3.44 25.49
CA ILE A 73 11.03 4.72 25.50
C ILE A 73 12.39 4.56 26.20
N SER A 74 12.88 3.33 26.33
CA SER A 74 14.17 3.05 26.96
C SER A 74 15.32 3.51 26.07
N ASP A 75 16.48 3.76 26.69
CA ASP A 75 17.70 4.11 25.96
C ASP A 75 18.06 3.03 24.93
N LEU A 76 17.85 1.76 25.27
CA LEU A 76 18.12 0.64 24.37
C LEU A 76 17.22 0.63 23.13
N PHE A 77 15.92 0.94 23.30
CA PHE A 77 15.00 1.12 22.17
C PHE A 77 15.47 2.27 21.27
N LEU A 78 15.89 3.40 21.86
CA LEU A 78 16.36 4.55 21.11
C LEU A 78 17.66 4.27 20.35
N SER A 79 18.62 3.57 20.96
CA SER A 79 19.86 3.14 20.28
C SER A 79 19.57 2.18 19.13
N ALA A 80 18.68 1.21 19.31
CA ALA A 80 18.26 0.31 18.23
C ALA A 80 17.52 1.07 17.11
N LEU A 81 16.69 2.06 17.46
CA LEU A 81 16.01 2.91 16.49
C LEU A 81 16.99 3.75 15.63
N GLN A 82 18.08 4.23 16.22
CA GLN A 82 19.08 5.09 15.57
C GLN A 82 20.13 4.34 14.74
N ASP A 83 20.35 3.04 15.00
CA ASP A 83 21.38 2.23 14.33
C ASP A 83 22.80 2.74 14.63
N ASP A 84 23.09 3.04 15.89
CA ASP A 84 24.37 3.59 16.33
C ASP A 84 25.52 2.55 16.28
N GLY A 85 25.24 1.30 15.90
CA GLY A 85 26.19 0.20 15.87
C GLY A 85 26.51 -0.42 17.24
N ASP A 86 25.98 0.16 18.33
CA ASP A 86 26.20 -0.31 19.70
C ASP A 86 25.40 -1.59 20.03
N VAL A 87 24.29 -1.82 19.32
CA VAL A 87 23.41 -2.97 19.54
C VAL A 87 23.69 -4.03 18.47
N ASN A 88 24.09 -5.23 18.90
CA ASN A 88 24.25 -6.34 17.98
C ASN A 88 22.87 -6.98 17.66
N GLU A 89 22.41 -6.80 16.43
CA GLU A 89 21.12 -7.31 15.95
C GLU A 89 21.20 -8.64 15.16
N SER A 90 22.38 -9.25 15.05
CA SER A 90 22.60 -10.41 14.16
C SER A 90 21.77 -11.66 14.48
N GLY A 91 21.19 -11.74 15.68
CA GLY A 91 20.37 -12.86 16.14
C GLY A 91 18.86 -12.56 16.18
N LEU A 92 18.42 -11.42 15.63
CA LEU A 92 17.04 -10.97 15.80
C LEU A 92 16.07 -11.49 14.76
N ASP A 93 16.56 -12.01 13.62
CA ASP A 93 15.73 -12.42 12.49
C ASP A 93 14.69 -13.50 12.87
N GLN A 94 14.98 -14.33 13.86
CA GLN A 94 14.02 -15.33 14.35
C GLN A 94 12.75 -14.72 14.98
N TRP A 95 12.84 -13.48 15.47
CA TRP A 95 11.72 -12.77 16.11
C TRP A 95 10.89 -11.95 15.13
N ASP A 96 11.40 -11.76 13.91
CA ASP A 96 10.66 -11.14 12.80
C ASP A 96 9.67 -12.13 12.16
N LEU A 97 9.85 -13.43 12.43
CA LEU A 97 8.98 -14.48 11.96
C LEU A 97 7.71 -14.58 12.84
N PRO A 98 6.58 -14.97 12.25
CA PRO A 98 5.36 -15.21 13.02
C PRO A 98 5.59 -16.34 14.02
N PRO A 99 4.97 -16.26 15.22
CA PRO A 99 4.99 -17.36 16.20
C PRO A 99 4.39 -18.64 15.58
N PRO A 100 4.75 -19.85 16.07
CA PRO A 100 5.44 -20.12 17.33
C PRO A 100 6.98 -20.11 17.26
N TYR A 101 7.64 -19.71 18.36
CA TYR A 101 9.10 -19.63 18.46
C TYR A 101 9.70 -20.94 19.01
N ALA A 102 10.25 -21.77 18.13
CA ALA A 102 10.66 -23.15 18.44
C ALA A 102 11.82 -23.29 19.45
N ASN A 103 12.63 -22.24 19.67
CA ASN A 103 13.87 -22.31 20.45
C ASN A 103 14.10 -21.07 21.31
N SER A 104 13.09 -20.60 22.06
CA SER A 104 13.40 -19.69 23.16
C SER A 104 14.13 -20.50 24.23
N GLN A 105 15.44 -20.66 24.10
CA GLN A 105 16.29 -21.16 25.18
C GLN A 105 15.91 -20.39 26.45
N GLU A 106 15.90 -21.03 27.62
CA GLU A 106 15.59 -20.39 28.90
C GLU A 106 16.61 -19.30 29.22
N LEU A 107 16.46 -18.14 28.56
CA LEU A 107 17.24 -16.95 28.81
C LEU A 107 16.69 -16.41 30.13
N SER A 108 17.41 -16.75 31.20
CA SER A 108 16.91 -16.83 32.57
C SER A 108 16.61 -15.50 33.24
N SER A 109 16.88 -14.36 32.59
CA SER A 109 16.63 -13.04 33.18
C SER A 109 15.46 -12.32 32.50
N SER A 110 14.48 -11.90 33.31
CA SER A 110 13.37 -11.04 32.87
C SER A 110 13.88 -9.75 32.22
N ASN A 111 15.02 -9.21 32.68
CA ASN A 111 15.66 -8.04 32.08
C ASN A 111 16.10 -8.27 30.63
N TYR A 112 16.63 -9.46 30.31
CA TYR A 112 16.98 -9.78 28.94
C TYR A 112 15.75 -9.78 28.03
N ALA A 113 14.62 -10.32 28.51
CA ALA A 113 13.38 -10.37 27.76
C ALA A 113 12.85 -8.97 27.43
N VAL A 114 12.86 -8.06 28.41
CA VAL A 114 12.46 -6.65 28.23
C VAL A 114 13.42 -5.95 27.25
N ASN A 115 14.73 -6.12 27.45
CA ASN A 115 15.73 -5.53 26.55
C ASN A 115 15.57 -6.03 25.12
N LEU A 116 15.24 -7.31 24.92
CA LEU A 116 15.02 -7.85 23.58
C LEU A 116 13.80 -7.22 22.91
N VAL A 117 12.71 -7.05 23.65
CA VAL A 117 11.51 -6.35 23.17
C VAL A 117 11.87 -4.95 22.71
N ASP A 118 12.63 -4.20 23.52
CA ASP A 118 13.07 -2.84 23.20
C ASP A 118 13.87 -2.79 21.89
N VAL A 119 14.84 -3.70 21.73
CA VAL A 119 15.65 -3.77 20.52
C VAL A 119 14.81 -4.14 19.30
N VAL A 120 13.93 -5.14 19.42
CA VAL A 120 13.08 -5.58 18.30
C VAL A 120 12.11 -4.47 17.86
N HIS A 121 11.46 -3.78 18.80
CA HIS A 121 10.62 -2.62 18.46
C HIS A 121 11.42 -1.48 17.84
N GLY A 122 12.62 -1.19 18.35
CA GLY A 122 13.50 -0.16 17.80
C GLY A 122 13.91 -0.47 16.35
N ARG A 123 14.38 -1.69 16.10
CA ARG A 123 14.71 -2.20 14.76
C ARG A 123 13.52 -2.11 13.81
N HIS A 124 12.36 -2.60 14.23
CA HIS A 124 11.19 -2.60 13.37
C HIS A 124 10.73 -1.18 13.04
N MET A 125 10.71 -0.28 14.03
CA MET A 125 10.37 1.13 13.82
C MET A 125 11.35 1.79 12.87
N ARG A 126 12.65 1.55 13.00
CA ARG A 126 13.67 2.03 12.06
C ARG A 126 13.39 1.57 10.62
N ASP A 127 13.08 0.29 10.43
CA ASP A 127 12.80 -0.27 9.11
C ASP A 127 11.51 0.27 8.51
N GLU A 128 10.47 0.47 9.33
CA GLU A 128 9.22 1.10 8.92
C GLU A 128 9.41 2.56 8.52
N LEU A 129 10.20 3.33 9.29
CA LEU A 129 10.59 4.68 8.91
C LEU A 129 11.32 4.69 7.56
N LYS A 130 12.30 3.80 7.35
CA LYS A 130 13.01 3.66 6.08
C LYS A 130 12.05 3.37 4.92
N GLN A 131 11.13 2.43 5.08
CA GLN A 131 10.16 2.07 4.05
C GLN A 131 9.16 3.20 3.76
N GLY A 132 8.64 3.87 4.80
CA GLY A 132 7.73 5.02 4.68
C GLY A 132 8.37 6.18 3.93
N ARG A 133 9.63 6.51 4.25
CA ARG A 133 10.44 7.50 3.51
C ARG A 133 10.56 7.14 2.03
N HIS A 134 10.88 5.87 1.73
CA HIS A 134 10.97 5.41 0.34
C HIS A 134 9.64 5.54 -0.41
N ARG A 135 8.52 5.13 0.20
CA ARG A 135 7.18 5.26 -0.40
C ARG A 135 6.82 6.71 -0.70
N MET A 136 7.09 7.62 0.23
CA MET A 136 6.84 9.06 0.04
C MET A 136 7.71 9.63 -1.08
N GLU A 137 8.98 9.25 -1.17
CA GLU A 137 9.86 9.71 -2.24
C GLU A 137 9.34 9.27 -3.62
N VAL A 138 8.91 8.00 -3.76
CA VAL A 138 8.26 7.50 -4.98
C VAL A 138 7.00 8.29 -5.30
N HIS A 139 6.18 8.63 -4.30
CA HIS A 139 4.98 9.45 -4.46
C HIS A 139 5.32 10.87 -4.96
N ARG A 140 6.33 11.52 -4.38
CA ARG A 140 6.78 12.87 -4.77
C ARG A 140 7.29 12.91 -6.21
N GLN A 141 8.03 11.89 -6.63
CA GLN A 141 8.55 11.80 -8.00
C GLN A 141 7.45 11.53 -9.03
N LYS A 142 6.35 10.86 -8.64
CA LYS A 142 5.27 10.45 -9.55
C LYS A 142 3.87 10.79 -9.00
N PRO A 143 3.51 12.08 -8.88
CA PRO A 143 2.29 12.52 -8.19
C PRO A 143 0.97 12.11 -8.86
N ARG A 144 1.00 11.71 -10.14
CA ARG A 144 -0.18 11.16 -10.86
C ARG A 144 -0.22 9.64 -10.88
N PHE A 145 0.69 8.98 -10.16
CA PHE A 145 0.80 7.53 -10.17
C PHE A 145 -0.26 6.91 -9.26
N ARG A 146 -1.38 6.53 -9.86
CA ARG A 146 -2.40 5.68 -9.21
C ARG A 146 -1.82 4.39 -8.62
N GLY A 147 -0.63 3.98 -9.06
CA GLY A 147 0.05 2.80 -8.55
C GLY A 147 0.56 2.93 -7.11
N VAL A 148 0.78 4.13 -6.55
CA VAL A 148 1.17 4.25 -5.12
C VAL A 148 0.04 3.74 -4.24
N ARG A 149 -1.17 4.26 -4.42
CA ARG A 149 -2.35 3.82 -3.67
C ARG A 149 -2.59 2.32 -3.82
N GLN A 150 -2.46 1.79 -5.05
CA GLN A 150 -2.65 0.35 -5.28
C GLN A 150 -1.57 -0.49 -4.60
N ALA A 151 -0.31 -0.05 -4.62
CA ALA A 151 0.77 -0.72 -3.92
C ALA A 151 0.55 -0.69 -2.40
N THR A 152 0.18 0.46 -1.82
CA THR A 152 -0.13 0.57 -0.39
C THR A 152 -1.32 -0.31 0.00
N LEU A 153 -2.39 -0.37 -0.81
CA LEU A 153 -3.51 -1.28 -0.60
C LEU A 153 -3.09 -2.76 -0.62
N THR A 154 -2.17 -3.13 -1.52
CA THR A 154 -1.63 -4.49 -1.56
C THR A 154 -0.81 -4.80 -0.30
N LEU A 155 -0.02 -3.84 0.18
CA LEU A 155 0.72 -3.99 1.43
C LEU A 155 -0.20 -4.10 2.65
N GLU A 156 -1.25 -3.28 2.73
CA GLU A 156 -2.24 -3.31 3.82
C GLU A 156 -2.93 -4.68 3.87
N ARG A 157 -3.38 -5.20 2.72
CA ARG A 157 -4.00 -6.54 2.66
C ARG A 157 -3.05 -7.63 3.12
N ALA A 158 -1.80 -7.62 2.64
CA ALA A 158 -0.81 -8.60 3.06
C ALA A 158 -0.51 -8.50 4.57
N ALA A 159 -0.50 -7.29 5.13
CA ALA A 159 -0.31 -7.08 6.57
C ALA A 159 -1.52 -7.57 7.38
N ILE A 160 -2.75 -7.35 6.91
CA ILE A 160 -3.98 -7.87 7.54
C ILE A 160 -3.96 -9.40 7.51
N GLU A 161 -3.68 -10.00 6.36
CA GLU A 161 -3.59 -11.46 6.22
C GLU A 161 -2.51 -12.04 7.15
N GLY A 162 -1.35 -11.39 7.26
CA GLY A 162 -0.29 -11.77 8.18
C GLY A 162 -0.69 -11.67 9.66
N TYR A 163 -1.39 -10.58 10.03
CA TYR A 163 -1.94 -10.39 11.38
C TYR A 163 -2.95 -11.48 11.72
N GLU A 164 -3.94 -11.71 10.86
CA GLU A 164 -4.98 -12.72 11.07
C GLU A 164 -4.42 -14.15 11.11
N ALA A 165 -3.40 -14.44 10.31
CA ALA A 165 -2.70 -15.71 10.37
C ALA A 165 -1.99 -15.89 11.71
N ALA A 166 -1.29 -14.86 12.18
CA ALA A 166 -0.60 -14.90 13.47
C ALA A 166 -1.58 -15.05 14.65
N THR A 167 -2.72 -14.35 14.64
CA THR A 167 -3.72 -14.50 15.70
C THR A 167 -4.29 -15.92 15.73
N LYS A 168 -4.58 -16.52 14.57
CA LYS A 168 -5.06 -17.91 14.49
C LYS A 168 -4.04 -18.91 15.00
N LEU A 169 -2.76 -18.74 14.66
CA LEU A 169 -1.69 -19.60 15.17
C LEU A 169 -1.60 -19.54 16.70
N ILE A 170 -1.77 -18.35 17.28
CA ILE A 170 -1.75 -18.17 18.75
C ILE A 170 -2.97 -18.80 19.41
N GLU A 171 -4.14 -18.75 18.77
CA GLU A 171 -5.35 -19.45 19.23
C GLU A 171 -5.20 -20.98 19.17
N GLU A 172 -4.58 -21.50 18.11
CA GLU A 172 -4.42 -22.94 17.87
C GLU A 172 -3.34 -23.58 18.77
N TYR A 173 -2.16 -22.97 18.84
CA TYR A 173 -1.02 -23.52 19.58
C TYR A 173 -0.91 -23.00 21.01
N GLY A 174 -1.67 -21.97 21.36
CA GLY A 174 -1.53 -21.24 22.61
C GLY A 174 -0.25 -20.38 22.63
N CYS A 175 -0.14 -19.51 23.64
CA CYS A 175 1.16 -18.99 24.02
C CYS A 175 1.93 -20.15 24.67
N ASP A 176 2.97 -20.62 24.00
CA ASP A 176 3.87 -21.65 24.50
C ASP A 176 4.33 -21.32 25.93
N SER A 177 4.61 -22.35 26.74
CA SER A 177 4.75 -22.23 28.21
C SER A 177 5.92 -21.34 28.69
N SER A 178 6.85 -21.00 27.80
CA SER A 178 7.96 -20.09 28.10
C SER A 178 7.50 -18.64 28.19
N TYR A 179 7.83 -17.97 29.31
CA TYR A 179 7.61 -16.53 29.52
C TYR A 179 8.10 -15.70 28.33
N MET A 180 9.25 -16.07 27.76
CA MET A 180 9.87 -15.36 26.66
C MET A 180 9.07 -15.49 25.36
N SER A 181 8.65 -16.71 25.01
CA SER A 181 7.87 -16.97 23.80
C SER A 181 6.54 -16.22 23.85
N GLY A 182 5.85 -16.27 24.98
CA GLY A 182 4.59 -15.54 25.18
C GLY A 182 4.77 -14.01 25.12
N LEU A 183 5.85 -13.48 25.68
CA LEU A 183 6.17 -12.05 25.61
C LEU A 183 6.41 -11.62 24.17
N MET A 184 7.30 -12.31 23.45
CA MET A 184 7.62 -11.99 22.05
C MET A 184 6.41 -12.13 21.13
N THR A 185 5.57 -13.13 21.38
CA THR A 185 4.30 -13.33 20.65
C THR A 185 3.38 -12.11 20.77
N ARG A 186 3.21 -11.57 21.98
CA ARG A 186 2.38 -10.38 22.21
C ARG A 186 2.95 -9.14 21.51
N HIS A 187 4.27 -8.97 21.55
CA HIS A 187 4.93 -7.85 20.89
C HIS A 187 4.93 -7.97 19.37
N PHE A 188 5.06 -9.18 18.83
CA PHE A 188 4.87 -9.44 17.40
C PHE A 188 3.47 -9.04 16.96
N LEU A 189 2.42 -9.44 17.70
CA LEU A 189 1.04 -9.04 17.39
C LEU A 189 0.86 -7.52 17.49
N GLN A 190 1.42 -6.88 18.53
CA GLN A 190 1.39 -5.43 18.68
C GLN A 190 2.02 -4.73 17.49
N TRP A 191 3.18 -5.22 17.05
CA TRP A 191 3.87 -4.67 15.91
C TRP A 191 3.10 -4.86 14.60
N SER A 192 2.60 -6.07 14.37
CA SER A 192 1.78 -6.40 13.21
C SER A 192 0.52 -5.53 13.12
N ALA A 193 -0.18 -5.32 14.25
CA ALA A 193 -1.33 -4.43 14.33
C ALA A 193 -0.95 -2.97 14.03
N ARG A 194 0.17 -2.49 14.58
CA ARG A 194 0.70 -1.14 14.29
C ARG A 194 1.00 -0.95 12.80
N ARG A 195 1.62 -1.95 12.16
CA ARG A 195 1.88 -1.94 10.72
C ARG A 195 0.59 -1.85 9.90
N VAL A 196 -0.43 -2.64 10.24
CA VAL A 196 -1.74 -2.57 9.58
C VAL A 196 -2.34 -1.17 9.74
N TYR A 197 -2.37 -0.66 10.98
CA TYR A 197 -2.90 0.66 11.29
C TYR A 197 -2.18 1.78 10.52
N ASP A 198 -0.86 1.72 10.45
CA ASP A 198 -0.06 2.73 9.77
C ASP A 198 -0.30 2.74 8.26
N LEU A 199 -0.42 1.57 7.63
CA LEU A 199 -0.76 1.46 6.22
C LEU A 199 -2.19 1.94 5.95
N HIS A 200 -3.11 1.65 6.87
CA HIS A 200 -4.49 2.10 6.80
C HIS A 200 -4.59 3.64 6.84
N GLU A 201 -3.90 4.30 7.78
CA GLU A 201 -3.83 5.76 7.85
C GLU A 201 -3.19 6.35 6.57
N GLU A 202 -2.14 5.72 6.03
CA GLU A 202 -1.55 6.12 4.75
C GLU A 202 -2.57 6.07 3.60
N ILE A 203 -3.40 5.02 3.52
CA ILE A 203 -4.42 4.86 2.48
C ILE A 203 -5.55 5.89 2.65
N GLN A 204 -5.96 6.17 3.89
CA GLN A 204 -6.92 7.23 4.18
C GLN A 204 -6.39 8.60 3.75
N ALA A 205 -5.13 8.90 4.06
CA ALA A 205 -4.48 10.14 3.69
C ALA A 205 -4.34 10.26 2.16
N LEU A 206 -3.91 9.19 1.47
CA LEU A 206 -3.84 9.14 0.00
C LEU A 206 -5.20 9.32 -0.66
N THR A 207 -6.27 8.82 -0.05
CA THR A 207 -7.64 8.95 -0.55
C THR A 207 -8.19 10.36 -0.32
N SER A 208 -7.80 11.01 0.78
CA SER A 208 -8.16 12.40 1.09
C SER A 208 -7.46 13.40 0.19
N GLY A 209 -6.24 13.10 -0.25
CA GLY A 209 -5.49 13.90 -1.22
C GLY A 209 -4.02 14.08 -0.85
N ARG A 210 -3.28 14.75 -1.74
CA ARG A 210 -1.84 14.93 -1.62
C ARG A 210 -1.43 15.63 -0.31
N ASP A 211 -2.09 16.73 0.02
CA ASP A 211 -1.73 17.54 1.19
C ASP A 211 -1.91 16.76 2.50
N SER A 212 -2.94 15.91 2.59
CA SER A 212 -3.15 15.03 3.75
C SER A 212 -2.05 13.99 3.89
N TYR A 213 -1.62 13.39 2.77
CA TYR A 213 -0.53 12.42 2.79
C TYR A 213 0.82 13.06 3.16
N GLU A 214 1.12 14.25 2.63
CA GLU A 214 2.32 15.00 3.01
C GLU A 214 2.31 15.42 4.49
N LYS A 215 1.14 15.83 5.02
CA LYS A 215 0.99 16.15 6.45
C LYS A 215 1.23 14.94 7.36
N LEU A 216 0.60 13.81 7.07
CA LEU A 216 0.78 12.55 7.82
C LEU A 216 2.26 12.14 7.85
N TYR A 217 2.93 12.29 6.72
CA TYR A 217 4.34 11.96 6.63
C TYR A 217 5.22 12.89 7.46
N ASN A 218 5.02 14.21 7.33
CA ASN A 218 5.80 15.17 8.11
C ASN A 218 5.63 14.97 9.62
N SER A 219 4.43 14.55 10.08
CA SER A 219 4.21 14.24 11.50
C SER A 219 4.89 12.97 11.98
N ARG A 220 5.15 12.00 11.09
CA ARG A 220 5.69 10.68 11.46
C ARG A 220 7.20 10.52 11.23
N TYR A 221 7.76 11.19 10.22
CA TYR A 221 9.09 10.87 9.69
C TYR A 221 10.07 12.05 9.66
N CYS A 222 9.67 13.25 10.08
CA CYS A 222 10.51 14.46 10.03
C CYS A 222 10.91 15.03 11.41
N THR A 223 10.70 14.27 12.47
CA THR A 223 11.28 14.51 13.82
C THR A 223 12.59 13.76 13.95
#